data_AF-A0A352Z6B9-F1
#
_entry.id   AF-A0A352Z6B9-F1
#
_cell.length_a   1.000
_cell.length_b   1.000
_cell.length_c   1.000
_cell.angle_alpha   90.00
_cell.angle_beta   90.00
_cell.angle_gamma   90.00
#
_symmetry.space_group_name_H-M   'P 1'
#
loop_
_entity.id
_entity.type
_entity.pdbx_description
1 polymer ?
#
loop_
_entity_poly.entity_id
_entity_poly.type
_entity_poly.pdbx_seq_one_letter_code
_entity_poly.pdbx_strand_id
1 'polypeptide(L)'
;FSLAHAMLLLRVPKRLVTVFFLFYRYLTVIHEEYLKIRRTAAVRGFIPKTNIHTYKTYAYMIGGMIIKSYERAEEIYKAMLCRGFQGFFPLFEHFHTRKSDIIFSTISVLIFILLWVTR
;
A
#
# COMPACT_ATOMS: atom_id res chain seq x y z
N PHE A 1 6.71 -2.30 -7.55
CA PHE A 1 6.26 -1.93 -8.90
C PHE A 1 5.53 -3.08 -9.60
N SER A 2 5.99 -4.32 -9.46
CA SER A 2 5.30 -5.57 -9.91
C SER A 2 3.79 -5.66 -9.61
N LEU A 3 3.35 -5.29 -8.42
CA LEU A 3 1.93 -5.34 -8.00
C LEU A 3 1.01 -4.42 -8.82
N ALA A 4 1.42 -3.17 -9.04
CA ALA A 4 0.64 -2.20 -9.81
C ALA A 4 0.53 -2.61 -11.29
N HIS A 5 1.56 -3.28 -11.82
CA HIS A 5 1.55 -3.81 -13.17
C HIS A 5 0.70 -5.09 -13.30
N ALA A 6 0.70 -5.98 -12.30
CA ALA A 6 -0.23 -7.12 -12.24
C ALA A 6 -1.71 -6.67 -12.24
N MET A 7 -2.03 -5.57 -11.53
CA MET A 7 -3.39 -5.00 -11.55
C MET A 7 -3.80 -4.49 -12.94
N LEU A 8 -2.87 -3.93 -13.72
CA LEU A 8 -3.13 -3.57 -15.11
C LEU A 8 -3.43 -4.80 -15.97
N LEU A 9 -2.70 -5.91 -15.75
CA LEU A 9 -2.92 -7.17 -16.46
C LEU A 9 -4.29 -7.78 -16.15
N LEU A 10 -4.77 -7.59 -14.92
CA LEU A 10 -6.11 -7.98 -14.46
C LEU A 10 -7.23 -7.03 -14.93
N ARG A 11 -6.96 -6.14 -15.90
CA ARG A 11 -7.91 -5.16 -16.46
C ARG A 11 -8.49 -4.18 -15.44
N VAL A 12 -7.78 -3.90 -14.34
CA VAL A 12 -8.19 -2.86 -13.39
C VAL A 12 -8.06 -1.47 -14.05
N PRO A 13 -9.04 -0.56 -13.88
CA PRO A 13 -8.95 0.81 -14.38
C PRO A 13 -7.67 1.53 -13.95
N LYS A 14 -7.00 2.22 -14.89
CA LYS A 14 -5.71 2.92 -14.67
C LYS A 14 -5.72 3.90 -13.47
N ARG A 15 -6.88 4.51 -13.20
CA ARG A 15 -7.07 5.41 -12.04
C ARG A 15 -6.94 4.67 -10.71
N LEU A 16 -7.53 3.49 -10.58
CA LEU A 16 -7.42 2.67 -9.37
C LEU A 16 -5.99 2.20 -9.14
N VAL A 17 -5.29 1.81 -10.21
CA VAL A 17 -3.86 1.45 -10.13
C VAL A 17 -3.02 2.63 -9.63
N THR A 18 -3.31 3.84 -10.09
CA THR A 18 -2.63 5.06 -9.65
C THR A 18 -2.88 5.35 -8.16
N VAL A 19 -4.13 5.24 -7.70
CA VAL A 19 -4.48 5.41 -6.29
C VAL A 19 -3.79 4.36 -5.42
N PHE A 20 -3.81 3.09 -5.84
CA PHE A 20 -3.16 2.01 -5.11
C PHE A 20 -1.63 2.18 -5.06
N PHE A 21 -1.02 2.64 -6.15
CA PHE A 21 0.41 2.92 -6.19
C PHE A 21 0.81 4.01 -5.20
N LEU A 22 0.05 5.12 -5.16
CA LEU A 22 0.23 6.18 -4.18
C LEU A 22 0.03 5.64 -2.75
N PHE A 23 -1.04 4.88 -2.51
CA PHE A 23 -1.30 4.25 -1.22
C PHE A 23 -0.09 3.42 -0.74
N TYR A 24 0.42 2.50 -1.57
CA TYR A 24 1.57 1.69 -1.23
C TYR A 24 2.82 2.53 -0.95
N ARG A 25 3.09 3.55 -1.78
CA ARG A 25 4.24 4.46 -1.60
C ARG A 25 4.17 5.26 -0.30
N TYR A 26 2.97 5.67 0.12
CA TYR A 26 2.78 6.53 1.29
C TYR A 26 2.46 5.76 2.57
N LEU A 27 2.16 4.46 2.49
CA LEU A 27 1.91 3.61 3.65
C LEU A 27 3.10 3.62 4.62
N THR A 28 4.32 3.52 4.11
CA THR A 28 5.54 3.55 4.93
C THR A 28 5.70 4.89 5.65
N VAL A 29 5.42 6.01 4.97
CA VAL A 29 5.48 7.36 5.56
C VAL A 29 4.46 7.53 6.69
N ILE A 30 3.21 7.09 6.46
CA ILE A 30 2.16 7.13 7.47
C ILE A 30 2.54 6.24 8.67
N HIS A 31 3.13 5.08 8.41
CA HIS A 31 3.60 4.17 9.46
C HIS A 31 4.69 4.80 10.33
N GLU A 32 5.67 5.47 9.72
CA GLU A 32 6.71 6.20 10.45
C GLU A 32 6.14 7.33 11.30
N GLU A 33 5.15 8.07 10.80
CA GLU A 33 4.47 9.13 11.55
C GLU A 33 3.67 8.56 12.72
N TYR A 34 2.96 7.44 12.52
CA TYR A 34 2.29 6.71 13.59
C TYR A 34 3.27 6.28 14.69
N LEU A 35 4.42 5.69 14.32
CA LEU A 35 5.45 5.29 15.28
C LEU A 35 6.00 6.49 16.04
N LYS A 36 6.20 7.63 15.38
CA LYS A 36 6.63 8.89 16.01
C LYS A 36 5.62 9.35 17.06
N ILE A 37 4.34 9.45 16.69
CA ILE A 37 3.26 9.86 17.61
C ILE A 37 3.18 8.92 18.81
N ARG A 38 3.28 7.60 18.57
CA ARG A 38 3.28 6.60 19.64
C ARG A 38 4.45 6.74 20.60
N ARG A 39 5.67 6.95 20.08
CA ARG A 39 6.87 7.18 20.92
C ARG A 39 6.71 8.44 21.75
N THR A 40 6.21 9.53 21.17
CA THR A 40 5.94 10.77 21.91
C THR A 40 4.92 10.56 23.04
N ALA A 41 3.86 9.78 22.79
CA ALA A 41 2.90 9.45 23.85
C ALA A 41 3.54 8.60 24.95
N ALA A 42 4.36 7.61 24.60
CA ALA A 42 5.07 6.78 25.57
C ALA A 42 6.01 7.62 26.46
N VAL A 43 6.75 8.58 25.89
CA VAL A 43 7.62 9.51 26.65
C VAL A 43 6.82 10.38 27.61
N ARG A 44 5.58 10.74 27.26
CA ARG A 44 4.65 11.47 28.15
C ARG A 44 4.01 10.58 29.23
N GLY A 45 4.45 9.33 29.38
CA GLY A 45 3.92 8.39 30.37
C GLY A 45 2.58 7.77 30.00
N PHE A 46 2.17 7.81 28.73
CA PHE A 46 0.92 7.18 28.30
C PHE A 46 1.04 5.65 28.33
N ILE A 47 0.21 5.02 29.16
CA ILE A 47 0.08 3.57 29.28
C ILE A 47 -1.30 3.16 28.71
N PRO A 48 -1.35 2.32 27.67
CA PRO A 48 -2.62 1.88 27.09
C PRO A 48 -3.40 1.00 28.08
N LYS A 49 -4.65 1.38 28.36
CA LYS A 49 -5.59 0.65 29.23
C LYS A 49 -7.00 0.66 28.59
N THR A 50 -7.89 -0.20 29.05
CA THR A 50 -9.29 -0.24 28.56
C THR A 50 -10.15 0.83 29.26
N ASN A 51 -9.75 2.10 29.15
CA ASN A 51 -10.46 3.25 29.74
C ASN A 51 -10.87 4.24 28.63
N ILE A 52 -11.97 4.96 28.83
CA ILE A 52 -12.46 6.06 27.99
C ILE A 52 -11.33 7.06 27.69
N HIS A 53 -10.49 7.39 28.68
CA HIS A 53 -9.35 8.28 28.46
C HIS A 53 -8.37 7.72 27.42
N THR A 54 -8.12 6.41 27.42
CA THR A 54 -7.23 5.76 26.45
C THR A 54 -7.83 5.80 25.05
N TYR A 55 -9.13 5.50 24.90
CA TYR A 55 -9.82 5.62 23.61
C TYR A 55 -9.83 7.07 23.10
N LYS A 56 -9.99 8.06 23.98
CA LYS A 56 -9.91 9.48 23.64
C LYS A 56 -8.52 9.86 23.12
N THR A 57 -7.45 9.36 23.75
CA THR A 57 -6.08 9.56 23.26
C THR A 57 -5.87 8.94 21.88
N TYR A 58 -6.35 7.71 21.64
CA TYR A 58 -6.28 7.09 20.32
C TYR A 58 -7.08 7.86 19.27
N ALA A 59 -8.26 8.36 19.61
CA ALA A 59 -9.06 9.20 18.74
C ALA A 59 -8.30 10.48 18.33
N TYR A 60 -7.60 11.13 19.26
CA TYR A 60 -6.76 12.29 18.93
C TYR A 60 -5.58 11.94 18.04
N MET A 61 -4.92 10.79 18.27
CA MET A 61 -3.83 10.33 17.41
C MET A 61 -4.32 10.10 15.98
N ILE A 62 -5.42 9.35 15.83
CA ILE A 62 -5.99 9.01 14.52
C ILE A 62 -6.53 10.26 13.83
N GLY A 63 -7.27 11.11 14.54
CA GLY A 63 -7.78 12.37 14.01
C GLY A 63 -6.65 13.26 13.48
N GLY A 64 -5.58 13.43 14.25
CA GLY A 64 -4.41 14.18 13.81
C GLY A 64 -3.72 13.57 12.58
N MET A 65 -3.59 12.24 12.53
CA MET A 65 -3.04 11.55 11.35
C MET A 65 -3.90 11.75 10.11
N ILE A 66 -5.23 11.69 10.23
CA ILE A 66 -6.15 11.89 9.10
C ILE A 66 -5.98 13.30 8.53
N ILE A 67 -6.01 14.33 9.38
CA ILE A 67 -5.86 15.73 8.97
C ILE A 67 -4.55 15.94 8.22
N LYS A 68 -3.42 15.51 8.82
CA LYS A 68 -2.12 15.63 8.17
C LYS A 68 -2.01 14.86 6.87
N SER A 69 -2.57 13.65 6.82
CA SER A 69 -2.55 12.84 5.60
C SER A 69 -3.33 13.50 4.46
N TYR A 70 -4.42 14.20 4.78
CA TYR A 70 -5.21 14.97 3.82
C TYR A 70 -4.46 16.18 3.29
N GLU A 71 -3.91 17.02 4.18
CA GLU A 71 -3.07 18.17 3.79
C GLU A 71 -1.90 17.72 2.91
N ARG A 72 -1.23 16.64 3.31
CA ARG A 72 -0.13 16.05 2.55
C ARG A 72 -0.57 15.56 1.18
N ALA A 73 -1.73 14.90 1.08
CA ALA A 73 -2.27 14.44 -0.20
C ALA A 73 -2.54 15.62 -1.14
N GLU A 74 -3.05 16.74 -0.62
CA GLU A 74 -3.29 17.95 -1.40
C GLU A 74 -1.98 18.58 -1.91
N GLU A 75 -0.97 18.69 -1.05
CA GLU A 75 0.38 19.16 -1.43
C GLU A 75 0.98 18.29 -2.55
N ILE A 76 0.90 16.97 -2.40
CA ILE A 76 1.40 16.01 -3.37
C ILE A 76 0.64 16.15 -4.69
N TYR A 77 -0.69 16.27 -4.63
CA TYR A 77 -1.52 16.47 -5.81
C TYR A 77 -1.16 17.75 -6.56
N LYS A 78 -1.03 18.88 -5.86
CA LYS A 78 -0.56 20.15 -6.44
C LYS A 78 0.82 19.99 -7.09
N ALA A 79 1.76 19.36 -6.41
CA ALA A 79 3.09 19.10 -6.96
C ALA A 79 3.08 18.15 -8.18
N MET A 80 2.14 17.21 -8.24
CA MET A 80 1.92 16.35 -9.40
C MET A 80 1.40 17.15 -10.59
N LEU A 81 0.41 18.03 -10.37
CA LEU A 81 -0.10 18.92 -11.41
C LEU A 81 1.01 19.81 -12.00
N CYS A 82 1.86 20.41 -11.16
CA CYS A 82 2.99 21.21 -11.63
C CYS A 82 4.00 20.42 -12.49
N ARG A 83 4.08 19.10 -12.31
CA ARG A 83 4.94 18.20 -13.11
C ARG A 83 4.24 17.64 -14.36
N GLY A 84 3.03 18.13 -14.67
CA GLY A 84 2.27 17.70 -15.86
C GLY A 84 1.49 16.40 -15.67
N PHE A 85 1.02 16.10 -14.45
CA PHE A 85 0.22 14.90 -14.19
C PHE A 85 -1.13 14.92 -14.93
N GLN A 86 -1.35 13.93 -15.81
CA GLN A 86 -2.54 13.82 -16.67
C GLN A 86 -3.62 12.86 -16.11
N GLY A 87 -3.56 12.50 -14.82
CA GLY A 87 -4.55 11.63 -14.16
C GLY A 87 -4.21 10.14 -14.15
N PHE A 88 -3.08 9.73 -14.71
CA PHE A 88 -2.53 8.38 -14.57
C PHE A 88 -1.01 8.43 -14.63
N PHE A 89 -0.34 7.50 -13.93
CA PHE A 89 1.09 7.30 -14.09
C PHE A 89 1.35 6.36 -15.27
N PRO A 90 2.25 6.70 -16.21
CA PRO A 90 2.73 5.73 -17.18
C PRO A 90 3.59 4.70 -16.45
N LEU A 91 3.07 3.48 -16.27
CA LEU A 91 3.85 2.37 -15.72
C LEU A 91 4.77 1.82 -16.82
N PHE A 92 6.04 2.21 -16.78
CA PHE A 92 7.11 1.67 -17.62
C PHE A 92 7.80 0.50 -16.91
N GLU A 93 7.13 -0.64 -16.78
CA GLU A 93 7.85 -1.90 -16.50
C GLU A 93 7.38 -2.96 -17.49
N HIS A 94 8.35 -3.55 -18.19
CA HIS A 94 8.14 -4.75 -18.98
C HIS A 94 8.45 -5.94 -18.08
N PHE A 95 7.50 -6.86 -17.90
CA PHE A 95 7.78 -8.15 -17.25
C PHE A 95 8.86 -8.88 -18.03
N HIS A 96 10.03 -9.09 -17.40
CA HIS A 96 10.96 -10.11 -17.85
C HIS A 96 10.52 -11.45 -17.27
N THR A 97 10.08 -12.37 -18.13
CA THR A 97 9.75 -13.75 -17.75
C THR A 97 11.01 -14.38 -17.16
N ARG A 98 10.96 -14.71 -15.86
CA ARG A 98 12.12 -15.29 -15.17
C ARG A 98 12.04 -16.80 -15.31
N LYS A 99 13.20 -17.47 -15.46
CA LYS A 99 13.26 -18.94 -15.56
C LYS A 99 12.60 -19.66 -14.36
N SER A 100 12.54 -19.00 -13.20
CA SER A 100 11.82 -19.47 -12.02
C SER A 100 10.31 -19.64 -12.24
N ASP A 101 9.70 -18.80 -13.09
CA ASP A 101 8.26 -18.80 -13.33
C ASP A 101 7.87 -20.02 -14.18
N ILE A 102 8.75 -20.42 -15.11
CA ILE A 102 8.59 -21.62 -15.94
C ILE A 102 8.67 -22.87 -15.07
N ILE A 103 9.68 -22.96 -14.18
CA ILE A 103 9.85 -24.11 -13.28
C ILE A 103 8.66 -24.23 -12.32
N PHE A 104 8.17 -23.10 -11.79
CA PHE A 104 6.99 -23.12 -10.93
C PHE A 104 5.73 -23.56 -11.68
N SER A 105 5.53 -23.09 -12.92
CA SER A 105 4.41 -23.48 -13.75
C SER A 105 4.44 -24.98 -14.10
N THR A 106 5.60 -25.54 -14.42
CA THR A 106 5.72 -26.97 -14.75
C THR A 106 5.47 -27.86 -13.53
N ILE A 107 6.00 -27.49 -12.35
CA ILE A 107 5.73 -28.22 -11.10
C ILE A 107 4.24 -28.17 -10.75
N SER A 108 3.60 -27.00 -10.87
CA SER A 108 2.18 -26.85 -10.53
C SER A 108 1.28 -27.69 -11.44
N VAL A 109 1.58 -27.74 -12.75
CA VAL A 109 0.86 -28.59 -13.71
C VAL A 109 1.08 -30.07 -13.44
N LEU A 110 2.31 -30.50 -13.12
CA LEU A 110 2.61 -31.88 -12.77
C LEU A 110 1.83 -32.35 -11.54
N ILE A 111 1.77 -31.53 -10.49
CA ILE A 111 0.99 -31.82 -9.27
C ILE A 111 -0.50 -31.95 -9.60
N PHE A 112 -1.02 -31.06 -10.46
CA PHE A 112 -2.43 -31.10 -10.86
C PHE A 112 -2.79 -32.37 -11.64
N ILE A 113 -1.91 -32.80 -12.55
CA ILE A 113 -2.08 -34.03 -13.33
C ILE A 113 -2.03 -35.26 -12.40
N LEU A 114 -1.11 -35.28 -11.45
CA LEU A 114 -0.97 -36.38 -10.48
C LEU A 114 -2.22 -36.51 -9.60
N LEU A 115 -2.78 -35.40 -9.13
CA LEU A 115 -4.03 -35.38 -8.38
C LEU A 115 -5.23 -35.81 -9.22
N TRP A 116 -5.27 -35.48 -10.51
CA TRP A 116 -6.34 -35.88 -11.42
C TRP A 116 -6.28 -37.36 -11.78
N VAL A 117 -5.09 -37.94 -11.91
CA VAL A 117 -4.89 -39.38 -12.19
C VAL A 117 -5.14 -40.24 -10.95
N THR A 118 -4.93 -39.71 -9.75
CA THR A 118 -5.10 -40.44 -8.48
C THR A 118 -6.56 -40.45 -8.00
N ARG A 119 -7.44 -39.63 -8.60
CA ARG A 119 -8.87 -39.51 -8.27
C ARG A 119 -9.73 -40.24 -9.29
#